data_AF-A0A7C1GNN0-F1
#
_entry.id   AF-A0A7C1GNN0-F1
#
_cell.length_a   1.000
_cell.length_b   1.000
_cell.length_c   1.000
_cell.angle_alpha   90.00
_cell.angle_beta   90.00
_cell.angle_gamma   90.00
#
_symmetry.space_group_name_H-M   'P 1'
#
loop_
_entity.id
_entity.type
_entity.pdbx_description
1 polymer ?
#
loop_
_entity_poly.entity_id
_entity_poly.type
_entity_poly.pdbx_seq_one_letter_code
_entity_poly.pdbx_strand_id
1 'polypeptide(L)' 'EVGILIGPEGGFSPSEMAMILGAGFTPVSLGNTTLRSVTAALYAVGVLAQE' A
#
# COMPACT_ATOMS: atom_id res chain seq x y z
N GLU A 1 -6.13 8.62 12.88
CA GLU A 1 -6.24 8.79 11.42
C GLU A 1 -5.40 7.70 10.78
N VAL A 2 -5.90 7.00 9.74
CA VAL A 2 -5.19 5.90 9.08
C VAL A 2 -4.87 6.34 7.64
N GLY A 3 -3.60 6.28 7.26
CA GLY A 3 -3.13 6.58 5.92
C GLY A 3 -2.67 5.32 5.20
N ILE A 4 -3.01 5.17 3.92
CA ILE A 4 -2.55 4.09 3.05
C ILE A 4 -1.70 4.68 1.93
N LEU A 5 -0.52 4.09 1.69
CA LEU A 5 0.32 4.42 0.54
C LEU A 5 0.21 3.31 -0.51
N ILE A 6 -0.13 3.69 -1.73
CA ILE A 6 -0.20 2.78 -2.89
C ILE A 6 0.79 3.28 -3.94
N GLY A 7 1.73 2.42 -4.31
CA GLY A 7 2.75 2.73 -5.32
C GLY A 7 2.20 2.66 -6.75
N PRO A 8 2.95 3.20 -7.73
CA PRO A 8 2.67 2.99 -9.15
C PRO A 8 2.89 1.52 -9.53
N GLU A 9 2.57 1.14 -10.78
CA GLU A 9 2.69 -0.25 -11.23
C GLU A 9 4.14 -0.80 -11.18
N GLY A 10 5.14 0.08 -11.20
CA GLY A 10 6.55 -0.26 -10.98
C GLY A 10 6.97 -0.38 -9.52
N GLY A 11 6.05 -0.15 -8.57
CA GLY A 11 6.34 -0.12 -7.14
C GLY A 11 7.12 1.13 -6.71
N PHE A 12 7.64 1.08 -5.49
CA PHE A 12 8.50 2.12 -4.93
C PHE A 12 9.96 1.78 -5.16
N SER A 13 10.79 2.79 -5.42
CA SER A 13 12.24 2.62 -5.43
C SER A 13 12.77 2.25 -4.04
N PRO A 14 13.97 1.65 -3.93
CA PRO A 14 14.58 1.34 -2.63
C PRO A 14 14.73 2.57 -1.71
N SER A 15 15.04 3.74 -2.30
CA SER A 15 15.13 5.01 -1.57
C SER A 15 13.79 5.47 -1.02
N GLU A 16 12.71 5.36 -1.79
CA GLU A 16 11.36 5.70 -1.33
C GLU A 16 10.90 4.74 -0.24
N MET A 17 11.17 3.43 -0.40
CA MET A 17 10.83 2.44 0.62
C MET A 17 11.52 2.74 1.95
N ALA A 18 12.80 3.13 1.93
CA ALA A 18 13.51 3.54 3.15
C ALA A 18 12.88 4.76 3.82
N MET A 19 12.44 5.76 3.04
CA MET A 19 11.74 6.94 3.57
C MET A 19 10.37 6.57 4.15
N ILE A 20 9.61 5.71 3.47
CA ILE A 20 8.29 5.26 3.89
C ILE A 20 8.38 4.50 5.22
N LEU A 21 9.32 3.55 5.33
CA LEU A 21 9.56 2.81 6.56
C LEU A 21 10.08 3.73 7.68
N GLY A 22 10.97 4.67 7.35
CA GLY A 22 11.47 5.68 8.30
C GLY A 22 10.38 6.63 8.81
N ALA A 23 9.33 6.86 8.04
CA ALA A 23 8.15 7.62 8.43
C ALA A 23 7.15 6.82 9.28
N GLY A 24 7.44 5.55 9.59
CA GLY A 24 6.61 4.70 10.46
C GLY A 24 5.48 3.96 9.74
N PHE A 25 5.49 3.90 8.41
CA PHE A 25 4.54 3.05 7.69
C PHE A 25 4.91 1.58 7.82
N THR A 26 3.90 0.73 8.00
CA THR A 26 4.06 -0.72 8.07
C THR A 26 3.66 -1.35 6.74
N PRO A 27 4.51 -2.19 6.12
CA PRO A 27 4.16 -2.90 4.90
C PRO A 27 3.08 -3.96 5.16
N VAL A 28 2.08 -4.02 4.28
CA VAL A 28 0.97 -4.97 4.35
C VAL A 28 0.77 -5.66 3.01
N SER A 29 0.28 -6.90 3.03
CA SER A 29 -0.09 -7.64 1.82
C SER A 29 -1.61 -7.73 1.70
N LEU A 30 -2.12 -7.59 0.46
CA LEU A 30 -3.54 -7.76 0.13
C LEU A 30 -3.84 -9.18 -0.39
N GLY A 31 -2.98 -10.15 -0.08
CA GLY A 31 -3.10 -11.56 -0.48
C GLY A 31 -1.95 -12.03 -1.37
N ASN A 32 -2.16 -13.17 -2.04
CA ASN A 32 -1.10 -13.83 -2.83
C ASN A 32 -1.06 -13.40 -4.31
N THR A 33 -1.96 -12.51 -4.73
CA THR A 33 -2.08 -12.04 -6.11
C THR A 33 -1.64 -10.59 -6.21
N THR A 34 -0.76 -10.29 -7.17
CA THR A 34 -0.38 -8.90 -7.48
C THR A 34 -1.57 -8.16 -8.08
N LEU A 35 -2.07 -7.15 -7.35
CA LEU A 35 -3.11 -6.25 -7.82
C LEU A 35 -2.49 -5.06 -8.58
N ARG A 36 -3.20 -4.55 -9.60
CA ARG A 36 -2.82 -3.27 -10.23
C ARG A 36 -3.08 -2.12 -9.27
N SER A 37 -2.33 -1.02 -9.38
CA SER A 37 -2.34 0.10 -8.43
C SER A 37 -3.76 0.61 -8.10
N VAL A 38 -4.62 0.81 -9.10
CA VAL A 38 -5.99 1.27 -8.88
C VAL A 38 -6.83 0.23 -8.13
N THR A 39 -6.71 -1.05 -8.47
CA THR A 39 -7.41 -2.14 -7.78
C THR A 39 -6.94 -2.30 -6.35
N ALA A 40 -5.63 -2.19 -6.10
CA ALA A 40 -5.07 -2.23 -4.75
C ALA A 40 -5.63 -1.11 -3.86
N ALA A 41 -5.73 0.12 -4.39
CA ALA A 41 -6.29 1.26 -3.67
C ALA A 41 -7.77 1.04 -3.29
N LEU A 42 -8.60 0.65 -4.25
CA LEU A 42 -10.03 0.39 -3.99
C LEU A 42 -10.23 -0.76 -2.99
N TYR A 43 -9.46 -1.85 -3.14
CA TYR A 43 -9.53 -2.98 -2.24
C TYR A 43 -9.11 -2.61 -0.82
N ALA A 44 -8.00 -1.88 -0.65
CA ALA A 44 -7.52 -1.46 0.66
C ALA A 44 -8.55 -0.59 1.41
N VAL A 45 -9.18 0.37 0.74
CA VAL A 45 -10.27 1.18 1.32
C VAL A 45 -11.48 0.32 1.68
N GLY A 46 -11.87 -0.60 0.80
CA GLY A 46 -13.00 -1.51 1.04
C GLY A 46 -12.78 -2.48 2.21
N VAL A 47 -11.54 -2.90 2.46
CA VAL A 47 -11.18 -3.72 3.63
C VAL A 47 -11.23 -2.87 4.90
N LEU A 48 -10.64 -1.67 4.89
CA LEU A 48 -10.67 -0.77 6.06
C LEU A 48 -12.10 -0.32 6.44
N ALA A 49 -13.00 -0.20 5.46
CA ALA A 49 -14.38 0.20 5.69
C ALA A 49 -15.28 -0.93 6.22
N GLN A 50 -14.83 -2.19 6.18
CA GLN A 50 -15.57 -3.35 6.68
C GLN A 50 -15.28 -3.67 8.15
N GLU A 51 -14.49 -2.84 8.82
CA GLU A 51 -14.23 -2.86 10.27
C GLU A 51 -15.14 -1.85 11.00
#